data_AF-A0A0F9IK05-F1
#
_entry.id   AF-A0A0F9IK05-F1
#
_cell.length_a   1.000
_cell.length_b   1.000
_cell.length_c   1.000
_cell.angle_alpha   90.00
_cell.angle_beta   90.00
_cell.angle_gamma   90.00
#
_symmetry.space_group_name_H-M   'P 1'
#
loop_
_entity.id
_entity.type
_entity.pdbx_description
1 polymer ?
#
loop_
_entity_poly.entity_id
_entity_poly.type
_entity_poly.pdbx_seq_one_letter_code
_entity_poly.pdbx_strand_id
1 'polypeptide(L)'
;MKVKLFKEKKDLNVYAVRKLNSLKINEFEIRLLRKTGVKMAEYEFLTDENILVIKSPLIYKSQNSVEALKEITDLIVKYGYPNVLGDFRGLVIDFSLWSTIEKPKQWKLLGISKNIKIAALFDRIEDGNILRIDTLFSHGFKVSAYTDYDEALKWLSEV
;
A
#
# COMPACT_ATOMS: atom_id res chain seq x y z
N MET A 1 -32.77 -23.46 -23.01
CA MET A 1 -31.39 -22.91 -23.03
C MET A 1 -30.64 -23.52 -21.84
N LYS A 2 -29.62 -24.35 -22.06
CA LYS A 2 -28.87 -25.06 -20.98
C LYS A 2 -27.77 -24.15 -20.43
N VAL A 3 -27.84 -23.79 -19.15
CA VAL A 3 -26.76 -23.07 -18.45
C VAL A 3 -25.63 -24.05 -18.15
N LYS A 4 -24.45 -23.79 -18.72
CA LYS A 4 -23.20 -24.50 -18.41
C LYS A 4 -22.70 -24.03 -17.05
N LEU A 5 -22.93 -24.83 -16.00
CA LEU A 5 -22.18 -24.79 -14.76
C LEU A 5 -20.78 -25.36 -15.04
N PHE A 6 -19.75 -24.53 -15.09
CA PHE A 6 -18.36 -25.01 -15.11
C PHE A 6 -17.51 -24.26 -14.08
N LYS A 7 -16.92 -25.06 -13.18
CA LYS A 7 -15.61 -24.89 -12.51
C LYS A 7 -15.43 -23.74 -11.52
N GLU A 8 -16.00 -23.85 -10.32
CA GLU A 8 -15.64 -22.94 -9.19
C GLU A 8 -14.80 -23.59 -8.09
N LYS A 9 -14.62 -24.92 -8.03
CA LYS A 9 -13.96 -25.56 -6.87
C LYS A 9 -12.42 -25.63 -6.91
N LYS A 10 -11.77 -25.51 -8.07
CA LYS A 10 -10.28 -25.59 -8.16
C LYS A 10 -9.60 -24.25 -7.90
N ASP A 11 -10.17 -23.15 -8.36
CA ASP A 11 -9.55 -21.82 -8.24
C ASP A 11 -9.64 -21.24 -6.82
N LEU A 12 -10.74 -21.52 -6.10
CA LEU A 12 -10.88 -21.16 -4.67
C LEU A 12 -9.80 -21.83 -3.79
N ASN A 13 -9.43 -23.08 -4.07
CA ASN A 13 -8.39 -23.79 -3.33
C ASN A 13 -7.00 -23.25 -3.66
N VAL A 14 -6.71 -22.90 -4.92
CA VAL A 14 -5.43 -22.28 -5.28
C VAL A 14 -5.30 -20.89 -4.65
N TYR A 15 -6.38 -20.11 -4.61
CA TYR A 15 -6.39 -18.79 -3.97
C TYR A 15 -6.24 -18.89 -2.45
N ALA A 16 -6.94 -19.81 -1.79
CA ALA A 16 -6.83 -20.03 -0.35
C ALA A 16 -5.44 -20.56 0.04
N VAL A 17 -4.87 -21.49 -0.72
CA VAL A 17 -3.52 -22.04 -0.48
C VAL A 17 -2.45 -20.99 -0.75
N ARG A 18 -2.60 -20.15 -1.78
CA ARG A 18 -1.68 -19.01 -2.03
C ARG A 18 -1.78 -17.95 -0.94
N LYS A 19 -3.00 -17.60 -0.49
CA LYS A 19 -3.23 -16.67 0.62
C LYS A 19 -2.63 -17.20 1.93
N LEU A 20 -2.77 -18.50 2.21
CA LEU A 20 -2.14 -19.15 3.37
C LEU A 20 -0.62 -19.19 3.28
N ASN A 21 -0.05 -19.41 2.09
CA ASN A 21 1.40 -19.41 1.90
C ASN A 21 2.00 -18.01 1.97
N SER A 22 1.35 -16.97 1.41
CA SER A 22 1.82 -15.59 1.54
C SER A 22 1.67 -15.05 2.96
N LEU A 23 0.58 -15.39 3.67
CA LEU A 23 0.42 -15.09 5.10
C LEU A 23 1.53 -15.72 5.95
N LYS A 24 1.88 -16.98 5.67
CA LYS A 24 2.96 -17.68 6.39
C LYS A 24 4.35 -17.10 6.10
N ILE A 25 4.63 -16.70 4.86
CA ILE A 25 5.94 -16.12 4.51
C ILE A 25 6.10 -14.75 5.18
N ASN A 26 5.08 -13.91 5.13
CA ASN A 26 5.16 -12.56 5.70
C ASN A 26 5.20 -12.59 7.25
N GLU A 27 4.42 -13.46 7.90
CA GLU A 27 4.53 -13.66 9.36
C GLU A 27 5.86 -14.29 9.79
N PHE A 28 6.44 -15.19 8.99
CA PHE A 28 7.71 -15.85 9.29
C PHE A 28 8.88 -14.87 9.19
N GLU A 29 8.95 -14.06 8.14
CA GLU A 29 9.97 -13.01 8.00
C GLU A 29 9.85 -11.97 9.11
N ILE A 30 8.62 -11.50 9.41
CA ILE A 30 8.37 -10.58 10.52
C ILE A 30 8.76 -11.20 11.88
N ARG A 31 8.48 -12.49 12.11
CA ARG A 31 8.90 -13.20 13.33
C ARG A 31 10.41 -13.38 13.41
N LEU A 32 11.06 -13.71 12.30
CA LEU A 32 12.51 -13.90 12.24
C LEU A 32 13.24 -12.59 12.52
N LEU A 33 12.74 -11.47 11.98
CA LEU A 33 13.28 -10.12 12.22
C LEU A 33 13.08 -9.64 13.67
N ARG A 34 11.92 -9.93 14.28
CA ARG A 34 11.70 -9.68 15.71
C ARG A 34 12.67 -10.49 16.59
N LYS A 35 13.09 -11.67 16.13
CA LYS A 35 14.01 -12.56 16.83
C LYS A 35 15.48 -12.15 16.70
N THR A 36 15.85 -11.47 15.61
CA THR A 36 17.23 -11.01 15.35
C THR A 36 17.51 -9.58 15.83
N GLY A 37 16.49 -8.83 16.25
CA GLY A 37 16.65 -7.45 16.73
C GLY A 37 16.96 -6.42 15.64
N VAL A 38 17.04 -6.85 14.37
CA VAL A 38 17.24 -5.97 13.21
C VAL A 38 15.89 -5.35 12.85
N LYS A 39 15.68 -4.10 13.22
CA LYS A 39 14.54 -3.32 12.72
C LYS A 39 14.82 -2.93 11.28
N MET A 40 14.05 -3.47 10.34
CA MET A 40 14.01 -2.91 8.98
C MET A 40 13.53 -1.46 9.07
N ALA A 41 14.18 -0.57 8.31
CA ALA A 41 13.66 0.78 8.14
C ALA A 41 12.23 0.68 7.59
N GLU A 42 11.28 1.34 8.24
CA GLU A 42 9.86 1.29 7.89
C GLU A 42 9.48 2.35 6.84
N TYR A 43 10.39 3.30 6.62
CA TYR A 43 10.33 4.33 5.60
C TYR A 43 11.74 4.78 5.20
N GLU A 44 11.83 5.53 4.11
CA GLU A 44 13.05 6.16 3.61
C GLU A 44 12.69 7.47 2.90
N PHE A 45 13.48 8.52 3.08
CA PHE A 45 13.27 9.80 2.42
C PHE A 45 14.40 10.06 1.41
N LEU A 46 14.03 10.05 0.14
CA LEU A 46 14.91 10.34 -0.99
C LEU A 46 14.94 11.86 -1.15
N THR A 47 15.98 12.48 -0.60
CA THR A 47 16.03 13.95 -0.40
C THR A 47 16.14 14.69 -1.73
N ASP A 48 16.93 14.15 -2.68
CA ASP A 48 17.20 14.78 -3.96
C ASP A 48 15.96 14.78 -4.87
N GLU A 49 15.11 13.75 -4.73
CA GLU A 49 13.88 13.58 -5.49
C GLU A 49 12.64 14.13 -4.77
N ASN A 50 12.77 14.55 -3.51
CA ASN A 50 11.67 14.92 -2.62
C ASN A 50 10.56 13.82 -2.57
N ILE A 51 11.00 12.56 -2.39
CA ILE A 51 10.11 11.39 -2.34
C ILE A 51 10.22 10.71 -0.98
N LEU A 52 9.06 10.46 -0.36
CA LEU A 52 8.95 9.63 0.83
C LEU A 52 8.52 8.20 0.43
N VAL A 53 9.41 7.24 0.63
CA VAL A 53 9.15 5.82 0.43
C VAL A 53 8.63 5.20 1.72
N ILE A 54 7.39 4.72 1.70
CA ILE A 54 6.78 3.98 2.81
C ILE A 54 6.89 2.49 2.52
N LYS A 55 7.59 1.74 3.38
CA LYS A 55 7.86 0.32 3.16
C LYS A 55 6.72 -0.54 3.69
N SER A 56 6.61 -1.76 3.16
CA SER A 56 5.51 -2.70 3.42
C SER A 56 5.17 -2.90 4.90
N PRO A 57 6.13 -2.95 5.85
CA PRO A 57 5.80 -3.08 7.28
C PRO A 57 4.93 -1.95 7.83
N LEU A 58 5.20 -0.69 7.48
CA LEU A 58 4.42 0.45 7.96
C LEU A 58 3.05 0.50 7.30
N ILE A 59 2.98 0.21 5.99
CA ILE A 59 1.72 0.11 5.26
C ILE A 59 0.83 -0.95 5.89
N TYR A 60 1.37 -2.14 6.17
CA TYR A 60 0.64 -3.23 6.81
C TYR A 60 0.05 -2.81 8.16
N LYS A 61 0.85 -2.18 9.04
CA LYS A 61 0.35 -1.65 10.33
C LYS A 61 -0.77 -0.63 10.11
N SER A 62 -0.61 0.27 9.14
CA SER A 62 -1.59 1.33 8.84
C SER A 62 -2.94 0.82 8.31
N GLN A 63 -3.03 -0.45 7.90
CA GLN A 63 -4.30 -1.06 7.51
C GLN A 63 -5.24 -1.21 8.71
N ASN A 64 -4.69 -1.44 9.90
CA ASN A 64 -5.44 -1.78 11.12
C ASN A 64 -5.15 -0.86 12.32
N SER A 65 -4.23 0.10 12.21
CA SER A 65 -3.87 1.03 13.29
C SER A 65 -3.95 2.48 12.81
N VAL A 66 -4.70 3.29 13.56
CA VAL A 66 -4.82 4.74 13.35
C VAL A 66 -3.50 5.42 13.71
N GLU A 67 -2.78 4.91 14.71
CA GLU A 67 -1.48 5.41 15.14
C GLU A 67 -0.44 5.28 14.04
N ALA A 68 -0.38 4.12 13.36
CA ALA A 68 0.52 3.93 12.22
C ALA A 68 0.14 4.80 11.01
N LEU A 69 -1.16 5.08 10.81
CA LEU A 69 -1.59 6.02 9.78
C LEU A 69 -1.22 7.47 10.13
N LYS A 70 -1.32 7.84 11.41
CA LYS A 70 -0.86 9.13 11.91
C LYS A 70 0.65 9.27 11.75
N GLU A 71 1.43 8.21 12.00
CA GLU A 71 2.87 8.19 11.77
C GLU A 71 3.20 8.52 10.29
N ILE A 72 2.54 7.88 9.33
CA ILE A 72 2.72 8.19 7.90
C ILE A 72 2.39 9.65 7.61
N THR A 73 1.30 10.16 8.18
CA THR A 73 0.89 11.57 8.02
C THR A 73 1.93 12.52 8.60
N ASP A 74 2.39 12.27 9.82
CA ASP A 74 3.39 13.11 10.51
C ASP A 74 4.71 13.13 9.72
N LEU A 75 5.09 12.02 9.07
CA LEU A 75 6.24 11.97 8.17
C LEU A 75 6.04 12.85 6.92
N ILE A 76 4.87 12.78 6.27
CA ILE A 76 4.55 13.62 5.12
C ILE A 76 4.64 15.10 5.49
N VAL A 77 4.07 15.50 6.63
CA VAL A 77 4.12 16.88 7.12
C VAL A 77 5.55 17.28 7.47
N LYS A 78 6.30 16.43 8.19
CA LYS A 78 7.69 16.67 8.60
C LYS A 78 8.60 16.99 7.42
N TYR A 79 8.43 16.30 6.30
CA TYR A 79 9.24 16.49 5.09
C TYR A 79 8.65 17.49 4.10
N GLY A 80 7.64 18.28 4.50
CA GLY A 80 7.11 19.37 3.67
C GLY A 80 6.23 18.90 2.51
N TYR A 81 5.43 17.87 2.72
CA TYR A 81 4.51 17.28 1.73
C TYR A 81 5.22 16.72 0.48
N PRO A 82 6.17 15.78 0.64
CA PRO A 82 6.83 15.13 -0.48
C PRO A 82 5.86 14.25 -1.28
N ASN A 83 6.28 13.88 -2.48
CA ASN A 83 5.62 12.82 -3.24
C ASN A 83 5.84 11.47 -2.53
N VAL A 84 4.88 10.54 -2.64
CA VAL A 84 4.89 9.31 -1.82
C VAL A 84 4.97 8.07 -2.71
N LEU A 85 5.89 7.17 -2.38
CA LEU A 85 5.94 5.82 -2.94
C LEU A 85 5.54 4.82 -1.84
N GLY A 86 4.41 4.14 -1.99
CA GLY A 86 4.00 3.07 -1.09
C GLY A 86 4.38 1.71 -1.64
N ASP A 87 5.17 0.93 -0.90
CA ASP A 87 5.55 -0.44 -1.28
C ASP A 87 4.56 -1.48 -0.74
N PHE A 88 3.61 -1.90 -1.60
CA PHE A 88 2.58 -2.88 -1.27
C PHE A 88 2.98 -4.31 -1.64
N ARG A 89 4.19 -4.55 -2.13
CA ARG A 89 4.67 -5.89 -2.48
C ARG A 89 4.64 -6.83 -1.26
N GLY A 90 4.29 -8.08 -1.49
CA GLY A 90 4.14 -9.10 -0.46
C GLY A 90 2.96 -8.87 0.52
N LEU A 91 2.22 -7.77 0.41
CA LEU A 91 1.10 -7.49 1.29
C LEU A 91 -0.20 -8.12 0.78
N VAL A 92 -0.90 -8.79 1.69
CA VAL A 92 -2.33 -9.02 1.50
C VAL A 92 -3.04 -7.75 1.92
N ILE A 93 -3.57 -7.03 0.95
CA ILE A 93 -4.32 -5.82 1.19
C ILE A 93 -5.74 -6.19 1.60
N ASP A 94 -6.09 -5.91 2.86
CA ASP A 94 -7.43 -6.06 3.38
C ASP A 94 -7.97 -4.68 3.78
N PHE A 95 -8.50 -3.95 2.79
CA PHE A 95 -9.25 -2.74 3.07
C PHE A 95 -10.69 -3.13 3.38
N SER A 96 -11.01 -3.21 4.67
CA SER A 96 -12.40 -3.22 5.10
C SER A 96 -13.15 -2.03 4.47
N LEU A 97 -14.44 -2.20 4.15
CA LEU A 97 -15.29 -1.13 3.61
C LEU A 97 -15.25 0.14 4.49
N TRP A 98 -15.03 -0.04 5.79
CA TRP A 98 -14.84 1.03 6.77
C TRP A 98 -13.55 1.83 6.54
N SER A 99 -12.43 1.15 6.30
CA SER A 99 -11.14 1.76 5.97
C SER A 99 -11.25 2.62 4.71
N THR A 100 -12.05 2.19 3.74
CA THR A 100 -12.30 2.88 2.47
C THR A 100 -13.15 4.15 2.64
N ILE A 101 -14.03 4.21 3.65
CA ILE A 101 -14.90 5.37 3.92
C ILE A 101 -14.21 6.38 4.85
N GLU A 102 -13.42 5.91 5.81
CA GLU A 102 -12.85 6.76 6.87
C GLU A 102 -11.48 7.36 6.51
N LYS A 103 -10.62 6.64 5.76
CA LYS A 103 -9.29 7.14 5.39
C LYS A 103 -9.34 8.43 4.56
N PRO A 104 -10.14 8.52 3.49
CA PRO A 104 -10.67 9.77 2.94
C PRO A 104 -10.84 10.97 3.90
N LYS A 105 -11.66 10.79 4.94
CA LYS A 105 -11.99 11.84 5.90
C LYS A 105 -10.78 12.17 6.77
N GLN A 106 -10.00 11.15 7.15
CA GLN A 106 -8.78 11.31 7.94
C GLN A 106 -7.75 12.15 7.19
N TRP A 107 -7.49 11.88 5.90
CA TRP A 107 -6.57 12.69 5.09
C TRP A 107 -6.99 14.16 5.01
N LYS A 108 -8.30 14.42 4.85
CA LYS A 108 -8.86 15.77 4.84
C LYS A 108 -8.72 16.47 6.20
N LEU A 109 -9.00 15.77 7.30
CA LEU A 109 -8.85 16.29 8.66
C LEU A 109 -7.39 16.60 8.99
N LEU A 110 -6.46 15.82 8.45
CA LEU A 110 -5.02 15.95 8.66
C LEU A 110 -4.36 17.00 7.76
N GLY A 111 -5.14 17.68 6.89
CA GLY A 111 -4.68 18.84 6.14
C GLY A 111 -3.68 18.54 5.03
N ILE A 112 -3.62 17.29 4.53
CA ILE A 112 -2.66 16.93 3.48
C ILE A 112 -2.97 17.67 2.17
N SER A 113 -1.93 18.27 1.58
CA SER A 113 -2.01 18.93 0.27
C SER A 113 -2.42 17.95 -0.82
N LYS A 114 -3.44 18.30 -1.61
CA LYS A 114 -3.91 17.50 -2.75
C LYS A 114 -2.91 17.44 -3.91
N ASN A 115 -1.88 18.27 -3.90
CA ASN A 115 -0.88 18.32 -4.97
C ASN A 115 0.18 17.19 -4.88
N ILE A 116 0.11 16.34 -3.85
CA ILE A 116 1.00 15.20 -3.69
C ILE A 116 0.67 14.12 -4.73
N LYS A 117 1.70 13.62 -5.40
CA LYS A 117 1.63 12.39 -6.20
C LYS A 117 1.85 11.18 -5.30
N ILE A 118 1.10 10.10 -5.54
CA ILE A 118 1.22 8.84 -4.82
C ILE A 118 1.39 7.72 -5.82
N ALA A 119 2.54 7.05 -5.79
CA ALA A 119 2.78 5.82 -6.52
C ALA A 119 2.61 4.64 -5.58
N ALA A 120 1.97 3.58 -6.07
CA ALA A 120 1.76 2.35 -5.30
C ALA A 120 2.40 1.18 -6.05
N LEU A 121 3.38 0.54 -5.41
CA LEU A 121 4.17 -0.54 -5.99
C LEU A 121 3.62 -1.90 -5.59
N PHE A 122 3.39 -2.77 -6.57
CA PHE A 122 2.81 -4.11 -6.37
C PHE A 122 3.67 -5.19 -7.01
N ASP A 123 3.50 -6.44 -6.55
CA ASP A 123 4.08 -7.58 -7.26
C ASP A 123 3.41 -7.77 -8.62
N ARG A 124 2.11 -7.47 -8.68
CA ARG A 124 1.25 -7.52 -9.88
C ARG A 124 0.12 -6.52 -9.76
N ILE A 125 -0.21 -5.87 -10.88
CA ILE A 125 -1.38 -5.00 -10.98
C ILE A 125 -2.57 -5.85 -11.39
N GLU A 126 -3.62 -5.82 -10.57
CA GLU A 126 -4.92 -6.45 -10.84
C GLU A 126 -5.99 -5.35 -10.71
N ASP A 127 -7.10 -5.46 -11.44
CA ASP A 127 -8.17 -4.45 -11.44
C ASP A 127 -8.66 -4.10 -10.02
N GLY A 128 -8.70 -5.10 -9.13
CA GLY A 128 -9.08 -4.91 -7.73
C GLY A 128 -8.06 -4.08 -6.93
N ASN A 129 -6.79 -4.08 -7.27
CA ASN A 129 -5.76 -3.28 -6.60
C ASN A 129 -5.84 -1.82 -7.04
N ILE A 130 -6.00 -1.56 -8.34
CA ILE A 130 -6.17 -0.20 -8.88
C ILE A 130 -7.37 0.49 -8.23
N LEU A 131 -8.54 -0.16 -8.28
CA LEU A 131 -9.77 0.37 -7.71
C LEU A 131 -9.62 0.71 -6.22
N ARG A 132 -8.87 -0.11 -5.47
CA ARG A 132 -8.63 0.10 -4.03
C ARG A 132 -7.76 1.32 -3.76
N ILE A 133 -6.67 1.49 -4.50
CA ILE A 133 -5.77 2.63 -4.34
C ILE A 133 -6.50 3.91 -4.73
N ASP A 134 -7.18 3.90 -5.88
CA ASP A 134 -8.00 5.03 -6.33
C ASP A 134 -9.04 5.40 -5.28
N THR A 135 -9.68 4.43 -4.64
CA THR A 135 -10.69 4.73 -3.63
C THR A 135 -10.08 5.31 -2.36
N LEU A 136 -8.94 4.77 -1.89
CA LEU A 136 -8.25 5.26 -0.70
C LEU A 136 -7.71 6.68 -0.84
N PHE A 137 -7.30 7.04 -2.05
CA PHE A 137 -6.64 8.30 -2.35
C PHE A 137 -7.47 9.20 -3.27
N SER A 138 -8.77 8.89 -3.44
CA SER A 138 -9.78 9.60 -4.24
C SER A 138 -9.99 11.08 -3.92
N HIS A 139 -9.24 11.64 -2.98
CA HIS A 139 -9.44 12.97 -2.40
C HIS A 139 -8.70 14.10 -3.13
N GLY A 140 -8.29 13.84 -4.37
CA GLY A 140 -7.63 14.81 -5.25
C GLY A 140 -6.12 14.61 -5.37
N PHE A 141 -5.57 13.53 -4.81
CA PHE A 141 -4.19 13.13 -5.08
C PHE A 141 -4.07 12.63 -6.52
N LYS A 142 -2.90 12.85 -7.13
CA LYS A 142 -2.54 12.18 -8.38
C LYS A 142 -2.00 10.81 -8.01
N VAL A 143 -2.62 9.74 -8.49
CA VAL A 143 -2.31 8.38 -8.06
C VAL A 143 -2.04 7.49 -9.25
N SER A 144 -1.05 6.61 -9.12
CA SER A 144 -0.73 5.61 -10.14
C SER A 144 -0.14 4.35 -9.50
N ALA A 145 -0.34 3.21 -10.16
CA ALA A 145 0.13 1.91 -9.70
C ALA A 145 1.22 1.38 -10.63
N TYR A 146 2.25 0.76 -10.05
CA TYR A 146 3.42 0.26 -10.78
C TYR A 146 3.80 -1.14 -10.30
N THR A 147 4.51 -1.87 -11.15
CA THR A 147 5.23 -3.10 -10.76
C THR A 147 6.75 -2.91 -10.75
N ASP A 148 7.23 -1.93 -11.50
CA ASP A 148 8.63 -1.52 -11.56
C ASP A 148 8.89 -0.34 -10.63
N TYR A 149 9.98 -0.42 -9.87
CA TYR A 149 10.35 0.59 -8.88
C TYR A 149 10.87 1.88 -9.53
N ASP A 150 11.68 1.74 -10.59
CA ASP A 150 12.33 2.87 -11.25
C ASP A 150 11.33 3.68 -12.08
N GLU A 151 10.37 3.01 -12.73
CA GLU A 151 9.25 3.68 -13.41
C GLU A 151 8.40 4.50 -12.43
N ALA A 152 8.14 3.95 -11.23
CA ALA A 152 7.39 4.65 -10.21
C ALA A 152 8.12 5.91 -9.72
N LEU A 153 9.43 5.80 -9.45
CA LEU A 153 10.24 6.94 -9.06
C LEU A 153 10.28 8.02 -10.15
N LYS A 154 10.52 7.62 -11.40
CA LYS A 154 10.54 8.55 -12.52
C LYS A 154 9.24 9.37 -12.60
N TRP A 155 8.09 8.73 -12.51
CA TRP A 155 6.80 9.42 -12.55
C TRP A 155 6.56 10.36 -11.36
N LEU A 156 7.03 9.98 -10.17
CA LEU A 156 6.97 10.83 -8.98
C LEU A 156 7.88 12.06 -9.10
N SER A 157 9.00 11.96 -9.81
CA SER A 157 9.94 13.07 -10.02
C SER A 157 9.54 14.02 -11.16
N GLU A 158 8.65 13.59 -12.07
CA GLU A 158 8.12 14.46 -13.12
C GLU A 158 7.25 15.60 -12.51
N VAL A 159 7.36 16.82 -13.03
CA VAL A 159 6.59 18.00 -12.56
C VAL A 159 5.23 18.08 -13.27
#